data_AF-A0A6I1FHL2-F1
#
_entry.id   AF-A0A6I1FHL2-F1
#
_cell.length_a   1.000
_cell.length_b   1.000
_cell.length_c   1.000
_cell.angle_alpha   90.00
_cell.angle_beta   90.00
_cell.angle_gamma   90.00
#
_symmetry.space_group_name_H-M   'P 1'
#
loop_
_entity.id
_entity.type
_entity.pdbx_description
1 polymer ?
#
loop_
_entity_poly.entity_id
_entity_poly.type
_entity_poly.pdbx_seq_one_letter_code
_entity_poly.pdbx_strand_id
1 'polypeptide(L)' 'MGDYLSLLILAVVAVAVVLILYTVKVLKQQSVVKAGMDEPIPKNVQQHPYVKNPVFWAYLIGAALILGVIFYFAAQW' A
#
# COMPACT_ATOMS: atom_id res chain seq x y z
N MET A 1 20.52 23.28 7.40
CA MET A 1 20.10 21.89 7.09
C MET A 1 18.59 21.62 7.30
N GLY A 2 17.79 22.48 7.94
CA GLY A 2 16.41 22.15 8.35
C GLY A 2 15.27 22.44 7.36
N ASP A 3 15.37 23.49 6.54
CA ASP A 3 14.19 24.01 5.81
C ASP A 3 13.95 23.27 4.48
N TYR A 4 15.00 22.99 3.72
CA TYR A 4 14.88 22.25 2.46
C TYR A 4 14.44 20.80 2.68
N LEU A 5 14.89 20.18 3.78
CA LEU A 5 14.60 18.79 4.10
C LEU A 5 13.15 18.64 4.61
N SER A 6 12.65 19.59 5.39
CA SER A 6 11.24 19.63 5.81
C SER A 6 10.29 19.90 4.64
N LEU A 7 10.65 20.79 3.71
CA LEU A 7 9.90 20.99 2.47
C LEU A 7 9.86 19.72 1.60
N LEU A 8 10.98 19.00 1.50
CA LEU A 8 11.05 17.73 0.76
C LEU A 8 10.15 16.66 1.40
N ILE A 9 10.20 16.51 2.73
CA ILE A 9 9.34 15.57 3.46
C ILE A 9 7.86 15.90 3.23
N LEU A 10 7.49 17.18 3.33
CA LEU A 10 6.11 17.63 3.10
C LEU A 10 5.64 17.25 1.69
N ALA A 11 6.47 17.49 0.67
CA ALA A 11 6.16 17.15 -0.72
C ALA A 11 5.99 15.64 -0.91
N VAL A 12 6.88 14.82 -0.33
CA VAL A 12 6.80 13.36 -0.40
C VAL A 12 5.51 12.85 0.27
N VAL A 13 5.17 13.37 1.45
CA VAL A 13 3.94 13.00 2.17
C VAL A 13 2.70 13.38 1.35
N ALA A 14 2.67 14.59 0.78
CA ALA A 14 1.56 15.04 -0.06
C ALA A 14 1.34 14.13 -1.28
N VAL A 15 2.42 13.77 -1.98
CA VAL A 15 2.37 12.84 -3.12
C VAL A 15 1.91 11.46 -2.67
N ALA A 16 2.45 10.93 -1.57
CA ALA A 16 2.05 9.63 -1.05
C ALA A 16 0.55 9.58 -0.71
N VAL A 17 0.01 10.62 -0.07
CA VAL A 17 -1.43 10.72 0.24
C VAL A 17 -2.26 10.72 -1.04
N VAL A 18 -1.89 11.52 -2.05
CA VAL A 18 -2.60 11.57 -3.34
C VAL A 18 -2.60 10.20 -4.03
N LEU A 19 -1.45 9.51 -4.05
CA LEU A 19 -1.32 8.19 -4.64
C LEU A 19 -2.20 7.16 -3.90
N ILE A 20 -2.20 7.15 -2.58
CA ILE A 20 -3.04 6.26 -1.77
C ILE A 20 -4.53 6.49 -2.09
N LEU A 21 -4.96 7.75 -2.10
CA LEU A 21 -6.35 8.10 -2.42
C LEU A 21 -6.74 7.66 -3.85
N TYR A 22 -5.83 7.83 -4.81
CA TYR A 22 -6.04 7.40 -6.19
C TYR A 22 -6.14 5.87 -6.28
N THR A 23 -5.23 5.13 -5.64
CA THR A 23 -5.26 3.67 -5.60
C THR A 23 -6.56 3.15 -4.99
N VAL A 24 -7.04 3.74 -3.89
CA VAL A 24 -8.31 3.37 -3.27
C VAL A 24 -9.50 3.66 -4.21
N LYS A 25 -9.49 4.79 -4.92
CA LYS A 25 -10.52 5.11 -5.92
C LYS A 25 -10.54 4.11 -7.07
N VAL A 26 -9.38 3.75 -7.62
CA VAL A 26 -9.24 2.76 -8.69
C VAL A 26 -9.72 1.39 -8.21
N LEU A 27 -9.34 0.98 -7.00
CA LEU A 27 -9.79 -0.29 -6.41
C LEU A 27 -11.32 -0.33 -6.27
N LYS A 28 -11.93 0.75 -5.77
CA LYS A 28 -13.40 0.88 -5.70
C LYS A 28 -14.04 0.80 -7.08
N GLN A 29 -13.48 1.48 -8.08
CA GLN A 29 -14.01 1.46 -9.44
C GLN A 29 -13.93 0.06 -10.07
N GLN A 30 -12.82 -0.66 -9.86
CA GLN A 30 -12.70 -2.06 -10.28
C GLN A 30 -13.71 -2.98 -9.58
N SER A 31 -13.99 -2.75 -8.29
CA SER A 31 -15.00 -3.53 -7.56
C SER A 31 -16.43 -3.29 -8.06
N VAL A 32 -16.75 -2.08 -8.51
CA VAL A 32 -18.06 -1.73 -9.08
C VAL A 32 -18.22 -2.29 -10.51
N VAL A 33 -17.16 -2.24 -11.33
CA VAL A 33 -17.19 -2.76 -12.70
C VAL A 33 -17.20 -4.30 -12.74
N LYS A 34 -16.55 -4.97 -11.77
CA LYS A 34 -16.58 -6.45 -11.66
C LYS A 34 -17.90 -7.00 -11.09
N ALA A 35 -18.80 -6.16 -10.58
CA ALA A 35 -20.04 -6.57 -9.91
C ALA A 35 -21.09 -7.26 -10.82
N GLY A 36 -20.79 -7.49 -12.10
CA GLY A 36 -21.72 -8.17 -13.02
C GLY A 36 -21.07 -9.04 -14.11
N MET A 37 -19.75 -9.29 -14.06
CA MET A 37 -19.03 -10.01 -15.13
C MET A 37 -18.35 -11.32 -14.69
N ASP A 38 -17.98 -11.45 -13.42
CA ASP A 38 -17.27 -12.64 -12.89
C ASP A 38 -18.24 -13.54 -12.09
N GLU A 39 -18.09 -14.87 -12.20
CA GLU A 39 -18.76 -15.82 -11.30
C GLU A 39 -18.49 -15.47 -9.83
N PRO A 40 -19.46 -15.69 -8.92
CA PRO A 40 -19.29 -15.35 -7.52
C PRO A 40 -18.07 -16.06 -6.93
N ILE A 41 -17.09 -15.27 -6.48
CA ILE A 41 -15.85 -15.78 -5.86
C ILE A 41 -16.23 -16.77 -4.75
N PRO A 42 -15.71 -18.01 -4.75
CA PRO A 42 -16.07 -19.03 -3.78
C PRO A 42 -15.93 -18.49 -2.34
N LYS A 43 -16.93 -18.77 -1.49
CA LYS A 43 -16.99 -18.26 -0.10
C LYS A 43 -15.72 -18.56 0.71
N ASN A 44 -15.05 -19.67 0.42
CA ASN A 44 -13.74 -20.07 0.97
C ASN A 44 -12.64 -19.01 0.78
N VAL A 45 -12.61 -18.36 -0.38
CA VAL A 45 -11.57 -17.38 -0.75
C VAL A 45 -11.90 -16.01 -0.16
N GLN A 46 -13.19 -15.67 -0.05
CA GLN A 46 -13.66 -14.43 0.60
C GLN A 46 -13.42 -14.39 2.12
N GLN A 47 -13.29 -15.54 2.79
CA GLN A 47 -13.06 -15.59 4.23
C GLN A 47 -11.67 -15.07 4.63
N HIS A 48 -10.66 -15.24 3.76
CA HIS A 48 -9.28 -14.82 4.05
C HIS A 48 -8.58 -14.23 2.81
N PRO A 49 -9.07 -13.09 2.28
CA PRO A 49 -8.59 -12.52 1.02
C PRO A 49 -7.14 -12.04 1.10
N TYR A 50 -6.67 -11.63 2.27
CA TYR A 50 -5.29 -11.16 2.47
C TYR A 50 -4.31 -12.29 2.79
N VAL A 51 -4.72 -13.27 3.60
CA VAL A 51 -3.86 -14.40 4.00
C VAL A 51 -3.56 -15.32 2.82
N LYS A 52 -4.55 -15.52 1.94
CA LYS A 52 -4.43 -16.40 0.76
C LYS A 52 -3.85 -15.69 -0.47
N ASN A 53 -3.58 -14.38 -0.41
CA ASN A 53 -3.01 -13.64 -1.53
C ASN A 53 -1.49 -13.47 -1.34
N PRO A 54 -0.65 -14.23 -2.07
CA PRO A 54 0.81 -14.15 -1.94
C PRO A 54 1.37 -12.76 -2.32
N VAL A 55 0.66 -11.99 -3.14
CA VAL A 55 1.06 -10.63 -3.51
C VAL A 55 0.99 -9.70 -2.29
N PHE A 56 0.00 -9.87 -1.42
CA PHE A 56 -0.12 -9.06 -0.21
C PHE A 56 1.05 -9.30 0.75
N TRP A 57 1.46 -10.57 0.92
CA TRP A 57 2.63 -10.94 1.70
C TRP A 57 3.93 -10.36 1.12
N ALA A 58 4.09 -10.36 -0.21
CA ALA A 58 5.26 -9.77 -0.85
C ALA A 58 5.39 -8.27 -0.53
N TYR A 59 4.29 -7.51 -0.61
CA TYR A 59 4.30 -6.10 -0.23
C TYR A 59 4.57 -5.89 1.26
N LEU A 60 3.96 -6.69 2.13
CA LEU A 60 4.13 -6.57 3.58
C LEU A 60 5.57 -6.85 4.01
N ILE A 61 6.17 -7.94 3.50
CA ILE A 61 7.56 -8.31 3.79
C ILE A 61 8.50 -7.24 3.20
N GLY A 62 8.27 -6.82 1.96
CA GLY A 62 9.07 -5.77 1.31
C GLY A 62 9.04 -4.45 2.10
N ALA A 63 7.85 -4.00 2.52
CA ALA A 63 7.71 -2.80 3.33
C ALA A 63 8.40 -2.93 4.69
N ALA A 64 8.28 -4.09 5.36
CA ALA A 64 8.94 -4.34 6.64
C ALA A 64 10.47 -4.30 6.51
N LEU A 65 11.03 -4.88 5.45
CA LEU A 65 12.47 -4.84 5.17
C LEU A 65 12.96 -3.41 4.91
N ILE A 66 12.25 -2.65 4.07
CA ILE A 66 12.58 -1.25 3.77
C ILE A 66 12.55 -0.41 5.05
N LEU A 67 11.50 -0.56 5.87
CA LEU A 67 11.40 0.14 7.15
C LEU A 67 12.51 -0.29 8.11
N GLY A 68 12.85 -1.57 8.16
CA GLY A 68 13.98 -2.07 8.97
C GLY A 68 15.30 -1.42 8.60
N VAL A 69 15.57 -1.27 7.29
CA VAL A 69 16.76 -0.56 6.79
C VAL A 69 16.72 0.92 7.17
N ILE A 70 15.59 1.60 6.98
CA ILE A 70 15.43 3.01 7.34
C ILE A 70 15.68 3.21 8.84
N PHE A 71 15.08 2.39 9.71
CA PHE A 71 15.27 2.48 11.14
C PHE A 71 16.69 2.15 11.58
N TYR A 72 17.33 1.15 10.97
CA TYR A 72 18.72 0.82 11.24
C TYR A 72 19.63 2.02 10.97
N PHE A 73 19.51 2.64 9.80
CA PHE A 73 20.30 3.83 9.46
C PHE A 73 19.92 5.05 10.31
N ALA A 74 18.64 5.21 10.66
CA ALA A 74 18.20 6.29 11.53
C ALA A 74 18.72 6.17 12.97
N ALA A 75 18.90 4.96 13.49
CA ALA A 75 19.44 4.71 14.83
C ALA A 75 20.99 4.79 14.88
N GLN A 76 21.65 4.70 13.73
CA GLN A 76 23.10 4.88 13.58
C GLN A 76 23.50 6.36 13.40
N TRP A 77 22.52 7.25 13.29
CA TRP A 77 22.67 8.70 13.28
C TRP A 77 22.57 9.27 14.69
#